data_AF-A0AA97P022-F1
#
_entry.id   AF-A0AA97P022-F1
#
_cell.length_a   1.000
_cell.length_b   1.000
_cell.length_c   1.000
_cell.angle_alpha   90.00
_cell.angle_beta   90.00
_cell.angle_gamma   90.00
#
_symmetry.space_group_name_H-M   'P 1'
#
loop_
_entity.id
_entity.type
_entity.pdbx_description
1 polymer ?
#
loop_
_entity_poly.entity_id
_entity_poly.type
_entity_poly.pdbx_seq_one_letter_code
_entity_poly.pdbx_strand_id
1 'polypeptide(L)'
;MHSSLVRLQNTFGFFTTVAFVVAAVIAVSDLFAARTPTAPTLRPTSVSVNKGRPHYYSSKKEEYASIRFDLEADLSSLFTWNTKQVFVYVTAEWDERGSSRSSDSSNVTAANQAVIWDSIITSPSSDHLANLGPHTLKKLKKSAQGKTIDPSRGILKLKNQRPKYQITHPTGKLAQTPEVRLRLHYNVQPWVGVLAWNQVRDIAKWKAMDKGLSKPFPLPAIKVKETPKAKKA
;
A
#
# COMPACT_ATOMS: atom_id res chain seq x y z
N MET A 1 -22.65 -38.56 -36.20
CA MET A 1 -21.42 -37.95 -35.62
C MET A 1 -21.60 -36.47 -35.28
N HIS A 2 -22.71 -36.07 -34.65
CA HIS A 2 -22.86 -34.74 -34.04
C HIS A 2 -23.73 -34.87 -32.79
N SER A 3 -23.15 -35.38 -31.69
CA SER A 3 -23.84 -35.37 -30.39
C SER A 3 -24.03 -33.93 -29.93
N SER A 4 -25.15 -33.62 -29.29
CA SER A 4 -25.42 -32.29 -28.71
C SER A 4 -24.30 -31.82 -27.79
N LEU A 5 -23.61 -32.77 -27.11
CA LEU A 5 -22.44 -32.49 -26.28
C LEU A 5 -21.25 -31.94 -27.08
N VAL A 6 -20.98 -32.47 -28.28
CA VAL A 6 -19.88 -32.00 -29.13
C VAL A 6 -20.15 -30.58 -29.64
N ARG A 7 -21.42 -30.28 -29.97
CA ARG A 7 -21.83 -28.93 -30.37
C ARG A 7 -21.67 -27.93 -29.22
N LEU A 8 -22.10 -28.31 -28.01
CA LEU A 8 -21.95 -27.47 -26.82
C LEU A 8 -20.47 -27.20 -26.50
N GLN A 9 -19.63 -28.23 -26.56
CA GLN A 9 -18.18 -28.09 -26.35
C GLN A 9 -17.57 -27.12 -27.36
N ASN A 10 -17.92 -27.22 -28.64
CA ASN A 10 -17.41 -26.32 -29.67
C ASN A 10 -17.89 -24.88 -29.48
N THR A 11 -19.18 -24.66 -29.15
CA THR A 11 -19.71 -23.32 -28.87
C THR A 11 -19.06 -22.71 -27.64
N PHE A 12 -18.86 -23.49 -26.57
CA PHE A 12 -18.16 -23.02 -25.37
C PHE A 12 -16.69 -22.72 -25.63
N GLY A 13 -16.00 -23.56 -26.41
CA GLY A 13 -14.63 -23.31 -26.85
C GLY A 13 -14.51 -22.04 -27.69
N PHE A 14 -15.44 -21.82 -28.62
CA PHE A 14 -15.50 -20.57 -29.39
C PHE A 14 -15.77 -19.35 -28.51
N PHE A 15 -16.74 -19.45 -27.58
CA PHE A 15 -17.02 -18.36 -26.65
C PHE A 15 -15.81 -18.00 -25.77
N THR A 16 -15.14 -19.00 -25.21
CA THR A 16 -13.96 -18.77 -24.35
C THR A 16 -12.80 -18.18 -25.13
N THR A 17 -12.53 -18.67 -26.35
CA THR A 17 -11.48 -18.08 -27.21
C THR A 17 -11.75 -16.62 -27.54
N VAL A 18 -12.99 -16.26 -27.94
CA VAL A 18 -13.38 -14.86 -28.16
C VAL A 18 -13.24 -14.04 -26.88
N ALA A 19 -13.69 -14.55 -25.74
CA ALA A 19 -13.57 -13.88 -24.45
C ALA A 19 -12.10 -13.62 -24.06
N PHE A 20 -11.21 -14.59 -24.29
CA PHE A 20 -9.77 -14.43 -24.04
C PHE A 20 -9.12 -13.41 -24.98
N VAL A 21 -9.51 -13.37 -26.25
CA VAL A 21 -9.01 -12.37 -27.20
C VAL A 21 -9.45 -10.97 -26.77
N VAL A 22 -10.71 -10.78 -26.42
CA VAL A 22 -11.22 -9.49 -25.91
C VAL A 22 -10.50 -9.10 -24.61
N ALA A 23 -10.31 -10.04 -23.68
CA ALA A 23 -9.57 -9.84 -22.45
C ALA A 23 -8.10 -9.43 -22.70
N ALA A 24 -7.44 -10.04 -23.69
CA ALA A 24 -6.08 -9.68 -24.09
C ALA A 24 -6.02 -8.26 -24.67
N VAL A 25 -6.96 -7.88 -25.54
CA VAL A 25 -7.06 -6.52 -26.08
C VAL A 25 -7.28 -5.49 -24.95
N ILE A 26 -8.13 -5.83 -23.99
CA ILE A 26 -8.36 -5.01 -22.79
C ILE A 26 -7.05 -4.83 -21.99
N ALA A 27 -6.36 -5.93 -21.69
CA ALA A 27 -5.11 -5.90 -20.93
C ALA A 27 -4.01 -5.09 -21.64
N VAL A 28 -3.90 -5.21 -22.97
CA VAL A 28 -2.94 -4.45 -23.78
C VAL A 28 -3.31 -2.97 -23.85
N SER A 29 -4.59 -2.65 -24.00
CA SER A 29 -5.08 -1.27 -24.05
C SER A 29 -4.74 -0.48 -22.78
N ASP A 30 -4.80 -1.13 -21.61
CA ASP A 30 -4.45 -0.51 -20.33
C ASP A 30 -2.95 -0.10 -20.23
N LEU A 31 -2.06 -0.73 -20.99
CA LEU A 31 -0.64 -0.33 -21.06
C LEU A 31 -0.44 1.06 -21.68
N PHE A 32 -1.38 1.51 -22.51
CA PHE A 32 -1.31 2.82 -23.17
C PHE A 32 -1.89 3.97 -22.34
N ALA A 33 -2.52 3.66 -21.20
CA ALA A 33 -3.02 4.67 -20.26
C ALA A 33 -1.83 5.32 -19.52
N ALA A 34 -1.85 6.66 -19.42
CA ALA A 34 -0.83 7.39 -18.70
C ALA A 34 -0.99 7.21 -17.18
N ARG A 35 0.12 6.95 -16.48
CA ARG A 35 0.15 6.75 -15.03
C ARG A 35 1.25 7.62 -14.45
N THR A 36 0.87 8.62 -13.68
CA THR A 36 1.79 9.62 -13.12
C THR A 36 1.49 9.82 -11.62
N PRO A 37 1.71 8.81 -10.78
CA PRO A 37 1.46 8.92 -9.35
C PRO A 37 2.45 9.88 -8.71
N THR A 38 1.96 10.73 -7.80
CA THR A 38 2.80 11.70 -7.08
C THR A 38 2.55 11.58 -5.58
N ALA A 39 3.58 11.69 -4.75
CA ALA A 39 3.44 11.70 -3.30
C ALA A 39 4.14 12.93 -2.71
N PRO A 40 3.52 14.12 -2.75
CA PRO A 40 4.19 15.36 -2.38
C PRO A 40 4.75 15.37 -0.95
N THR A 41 4.05 14.72 -0.01
CA THR A 41 4.43 14.74 1.41
C THR A 41 4.34 13.34 2.00
N LEU A 42 5.47 12.84 2.48
CA LEU A 42 5.53 11.70 3.41
C LEU A 42 6.49 12.05 4.53
N ARG A 43 5.96 12.33 5.72
CA ARG A 43 6.78 12.73 6.87
C ARG A 43 6.36 12.06 8.17
N PRO A 44 7.31 11.61 9.00
CA PRO A 44 7.00 11.15 10.35
C PRO A 44 6.56 12.34 11.22
N THR A 45 5.49 12.16 11.97
CA THR A 45 4.92 13.20 12.87
C THR A 45 5.25 12.89 14.33
N SER A 46 5.17 11.62 14.71
CA SER A 46 5.48 11.18 16.07
C SER A 46 5.98 9.75 16.05
N VAL A 47 7.14 9.52 16.66
CA VAL A 47 7.78 8.22 16.74
C VAL A 47 7.90 7.86 18.21
N SER A 48 7.44 6.68 18.59
CA SER A 48 7.62 6.15 19.94
C SER A 48 8.16 4.72 19.88
N VAL A 49 9.09 4.40 20.78
CA VAL A 49 9.64 3.06 20.95
C VAL A 49 9.31 2.60 22.37
N ASN A 50 8.61 1.48 22.46
CA ASN A 50 8.19 0.89 23.71
C ASN A 50 8.75 -0.53 23.81
N LYS A 51 9.02 -0.97 25.04
CA LYS A 51 9.43 -2.35 25.32
C LYS A 51 8.27 -3.10 25.96
N GLY A 52 7.85 -4.21 25.37
CA GLY A 52 6.71 -4.98 25.86
C GLY A 52 6.52 -6.30 25.12
N ARG A 53 5.32 -6.86 25.21
CA ARG A 53 4.93 -8.03 24.41
C ARG A 53 4.14 -7.51 23.19
N PRO A 54 4.67 -7.63 21.96
CA PRO A 54 3.97 -7.15 20.76
C PRO A 54 2.67 -7.92 20.49
N HIS A 55 2.65 -9.21 20.81
CA HIS A 55 1.48 -10.07 20.72
C HIS A 55 1.19 -10.69 22.09
N TYR A 56 -0.10 -10.83 22.41
CA TYR A 56 -0.57 -11.36 23.69
C TYR A 56 0.05 -12.73 24.04
N TYR A 57 0.24 -13.58 23.02
CA TYR A 57 0.80 -14.93 23.15
C TYR A 57 2.33 -15.00 23.06
N SER A 58 3.04 -13.89 22.83
CA SER A 58 4.50 -13.91 22.79
C SER A 58 5.07 -13.93 24.21
N SER A 59 5.87 -14.96 24.53
CA SER A 59 6.58 -15.05 25.80
C SER A 59 7.70 -14.01 25.91
N LYS A 60 8.27 -13.59 24.77
CA LYS A 60 9.42 -12.69 24.67
C LYS A 60 9.01 -11.23 24.78
N LYS A 61 9.78 -10.45 25.56
CA LYS A 61 9.66 -9.00 25.64
C LYS A 61 10.57 -8.38 24.58
N GLU A 62 9.99 -7.69 23.63
CA GLU A 62 10.67 -7.09 22.49
C GLU A 62 10.42 -5.59 22.45
N GLU A 63 11.31 -4.87 21.78
CA GLU A 63 11.15 -3.46 21.47
C GLU A 63 10.32 -3.33 20.20
N TYR A 64 9.23 -2.57 20.27
CA TYR A 64 8.40 -2.25 19.13
C TYR A 64 8.26 -0.73 18.99
N ALA A 65 8.25 -0.25 17.74
CA ALA A 65 8.00 1.16 17.45
C ALA A 65 6.63 1.38 16.84
N SER A 66 6.03 2.51 17.23
CA SER A 66 4.81 3.05 16.64
C SER A 66 5.17 4.38 15.96
N ILE A 67 5.06 4.41 14.64
CA ILE A 67 5.38 5.58 13.82
C ILE A 67 4.08 6.17 13.29
N ARG A 68 3.76 7.38 13.74
CA ARG A 68 2.69 8.21 13.17
C ARG A 68 3.27 9.09 12.08
N PHE A 69 2.51 9.29 11.01
CA PHE A 69 2.98 10.03 9.84
C PHE A 69 1.88 10.87 9.21
N ASP A 70 2.31 11.88 8.46
CA ASP A 70 1.46 12.60 7.52
C ASP A 70 1.77 12.09 6.10
N LEU A 71 0.72 11.83 5.33
CA LEU A 71 0.80 11.37 3.95
C LEU A 71 -0.13 12.23 3.08
N GLU A 72 0.45 12.92 2.10
CA GLU A 72 -0.28 13.49 0.98
C GLU A 72 0.21 12.81 -0.29
N ALA A 73 -0.69 12.14 -0.99
CA ALA A 73 -0.40 11.47 -2.25
C ALA A 73 -1.56 11.60 -3.22
N ASP A 74 -1.22 11.78 -4.49
CA ASP A 74 -2.13 11.75 -5.62
C ASP A 74 -1.87 10.49 -6.46
N LEU A 75 -2.77 9.53 -6.30
CA LEU A 75 -2.79 8.26 -7.02
C LEU A 75 -3.98 8.20 -7.99
N SER A 76 -4.64 9.33 -8.25
CA SER A 76 -5.81 9.40 -9.14
C SER A 76 -5.50 8.89 -10.55
N SER A 77 -4.30 9.18 -11.07
CA SER A 77 -3.82 8.72 -12.37
C SER A 77 -3.66 7.19 -12.50
N LEU A 78 -3.67 6.45 -11.38
CA LEU A 78 -3.65 4.98 -11.39
C LEU A 78 -5.03 4.37 -11.64
N PHE A 79 -6.10 5.16 -11.53
CA PHE A 79 -7.46 4.72 -11.79
C PHE A 79 -7.80 4.92 -13.26
N THR A 80 -7.62 3.86 -14.04
CA THR A 80 -8.07 3.78 -15.43
C THR A 80 -9.43 3.08 -15.49
N TRP A 81 -9.97 2.91 -16.70
CA TRP A 81 -11.16 2.12 -16.95
C TRP A 81 -10.97 0.62 -16.60
N ASN A 82 -9.73 0.12 -16.60
CA ASN A 82 -9.41 -1.28 -16.27
C ASN A 82 -9.01 -1.47 -14.80
N THR A 83 -8.84 -0.41 -14.00
CA THR A 83 -8.43 -0.53 -12.61
C THR A 83 -9.59 -1.01 -11.75
N LYS A 84 -9.44 -2.17 -11.09
CA LYS A 84 -10.41 -2.65 -10.09
C LYS A 84 -10.16 -1.99 -8.75
N GLN A 85 -8.92 -2.05 -8.28
CA GLN A 85 -8.51 -1.50 -6.99
C GLN A 85 -7.02 -1.20 -6.95
N VAL A 86 -6.65 -0.21 -6.14
CA VAL A 86 -5.26 0.15 -5.85
C VAL A 86 -5.00 -0.14 -4.38
N PHE A 87 -4.05 -1.03 -4.13
CA PHE A 87 -3.51 -1.27 -2.80
C PHE A 87 -2.40 -0.28 -2.55
N VAL A 88 -2.48 0.46 -1.47
CA VAL A 88 -1.49 1.46 -1.08
C VAL A 88 -0.96 1.08 0.28
N TYR A 89 0.35 1.11 0.47
CA TYR A 89 0.94 0.80 1.75
C TYR A 89 2.21 1.61 1.99
N VAL A 90 2.47 1.91 3.25
CA VAL A 90 3.65 2.62 3.72
C VAL A 90 4.53 1.63 4.46
N THR A 91 5.79 1.58 4.04
CA THR A 91 6.83 0.77 4.68
C THR A 91 7.76 1.67 5.49
N ALA A 92 8.24 1.15 6.61
CA ALA A 92 9.43 1.63 7.28
C ALA A 92 10.62 0.80 6.77
N GLU A 93 11.61 1.47 6.23
CA GLU A 93 12.84 0.88 5.67
C GLU A 93 14.02 1.29 6.56
N TRP A 94 14.90 0.34 6.89
CA TRP A 94 16.13 0.60 7.63
C TRP A 94 17.23 -0.38 7.24
N ASP A 95 18.48 0.05 7.43
CA ASP A 95 19.65 -0.77 7.15
C ASP A 95 20.28 -1.28 8.45
N GLU A 96 21.03 -2.38 8.38
CA GLU A 96 21.81 -2.85 9.52
C GLU A 96 23.16 -2.13 9.58
N ARG A 97 23.63 -1.81 10.80
CA ARG A 97 24.96 -1.21 10.98
C ARG A 97 26.03 -2.11 10.36
N GLY A 98 26.76 -1.58 9.38
CA GLY A 98 27.86 -2.29 8.71
C GLY A 98 27.55 -2.76 7.29
N SER A 99 26.28 -2.77 6.86
CA SER A 99 25.92 -2.96 5.45
C SER A 99 26.08 -1.63 4.70
N SER A 100 27.33 -1.20 4.49
CA SER A 100 27.67 -0.09 3.60
C SER A 100 27.49 -0.53 2.13
N ARG A 101 26.25 -0.78 1.72
CA ARG A 101 25.91 -0.82 0.29
C ARG A 101 25.82 0.63 -0.18
N SER A 102 26.93 1.12 -0.73
CA SER A 102 27.10 2.33 -1.55
C SER A 102 25.99 3.39 -1.38
N SER A 103 26.33 4.48 -0.68
CA SER A 103 25.53 5.70 -0.51
C SER A 103 25.23 6.48 -1.81
N ASP A 104 25.44 5.86 -2.97
CA ASP A 104 25.35 6.49 -4.28
C ASP A 104 24.48 5.64 -5.22
N SER A 105 23.22 5.52 -4.84
CA SER A 105 22.12 5.38 -5.79
C SER A 105 20.84 5.62 -5.02
N SER A 106 19.89 6.31 -5.63
CA SER A 106 18.49 6.43 -5.22
C SER A 106 17.74 5.08 -5.17
N ASN A 107 18.47 3.97 -4.98
CA ASN A 107 18.15 2.66 -5.50
C ASN A 107 18.74 1.49 -4.69
N VAL A 108 18.89 1.64 -3.37
CA VAL A 108 19.22 0.53 -2.47
C VAL A 108 17.94 0.03 -1.81
N THR A 109 17.53 -1.20 -2.16
CA THR A 109 16.58 -1.98 -1.36
C THR A 109 17.14 -2.06 0.06
N ALA A 110 16.45 -1.43 1.00
CA ALA A 110 16.88 -1.47 2.39
C ALA A 110 16.96 -2.93 2.84
N ALA A 111 17.96 -3.26 3.66
CA ALA A 111 18.14 -4.63 4.13
C ALA A 111 16.88 -5.14 4.86
N ASN A 112 16.19 -4.24 5.56
CA ASN A 112 14.97 -4.54 6.30
C ASN A 112 13.84 -3.56 5.91
N GLN A 113 12.65 -4.11 5.69
CA GLN A 113 11.44 -3.37 5.38
C GLN A 113 10.26 -3.95 6.16
N ALA A 114 9.44 -3.09 6.76
CA ALA A 114 8.21 -3.50 7.44
C ALA A 114 7.05 -2.58 7.09
N VAL A 115 5.88 -3.16 6.80
CA VAL A 115 4.67 -2.39 6.50
C VAL A 115 4.10 -1.84 7.80
N ILE A 116 3.85 -0.53 7.86
CA ILE A 116 3.27 0.14 9.05
C ILE A 116 1.80 0.52 8.85
N TRP A 117 1.38 0.69 7.59
CA TRP A 117 0.03 1.08 7.23
C TRP A 117 -0.27 0.63 5.81
N ASP A 118 -1.53 0.27 5.56
CA ASP A 118 -2.06 -0.12 4.27
C ASP A 118 -3.48 0.46 4.09
N SER A 119 -3.93 0.61 2.86
CA SER A 119 -5.31 0.91 2.51
C SER A 119 -5.62 0.40 1.11
N ILE A 120 -6.87 -0.02 0.91
CA ILE A 120 -7.37 -0.47 -0.39
C ILE A 120 -8.31 0.61 -0.89
N ILE A 121 -7.99 1.17 -2.05
CA ILE A 121 -8.84 2.16 -2.73
C ILE A 121 -9.49 1.46 -3.92
N THR A 122 -10.80 1.25 -3.85
CA THR A 122 -11.57 0.57 -4.90
C THR A 122 -12.03 1.54 -5.99
N SER A 123 -12.11 1.06 -7.23
CA SER A 123 -12.77 1.80 -8.30
C SER A 123 -14.25 2.03 -7.95
N PRO A 124 -14.89 3.13 -8.39
CA PRO A 124 -16.32 3.35 -8.13
C PRO A 124 -17.22 2.20 -8.60
N SER A 125 -16.83 1.52 -9.69
CA SER A 125 -17.57 0.36 -10.21
C SER A 125 -17.43 -0.90 -9.36
N SER A 126 -16.37 -1.00 -8.55
CA SER A 126 -16.06 -2.13 -7.66
C SER A 126 -16.43 -1.87 -6.20
N ASP A 127 -16.91 -0.67 -5.87
CA ASP A 127 -17.22 -0.31 -4.50
C ASP A 127 -18.43 -1.15 -4.06
N HIS A 128 -18.19 -2.14 -3.20
CA HIS A 128 -19.22 -3.03 -2.69
C HIS A 128 -20.11 -2.27 -1.70
N LEU A 129 -20.97 -1.40 -2.24
CA LEU A 129 -22.11 -0.77 -1.56
C LEU A 129 -23.16 -1.81 -1.11
N ALA A 130 -22.89 -3.10 -1.30
CA ALA A 130 -23.78 -4.23 -1.01
C ALA A 130 -24.10 -4.40 0.49
N ASN A 131 -23.28 -3.85 1.39
CA ASN A 131 -23.54 -3.88 2.84
C ASN A 131 -24.32 -2.66 3.35
N LEU A 132 -24.75 -1.77 2.46
CA LEU A 132 -25.49 -0.57 2.83
C LEU A 132 -26.99 -0.83 2.77
N GLY A 133 -27.70 -0.44 3.82
CA GLY A 133 -29.16 -0.52 3.86
C GLY A 133 -29.81 0.19 2.67
N PRO A 134 -31.01 -0.25 2.25
CA PRO A 134 -31.66 0.20 1.01
C PRO A 134 -31.84 1.73 0.91
N HIS A 135 -32.00 2.41 2.05
CA HIS A 135 -32.12 3.87 2.11
C HIS A 135 -30.79 4.59 1.79
N THR A 136 -29.69 4.11 2.38
CA THR A 136 -28.34 4.63 2.11
C THR A 136 -27.94 4.36 0.66
N LEU A 137 -28.31 3.20 0.14
CA LEU A 137 -28.04 2.79 -1.24
C LEU A 137 -28.81 3.65 -2.26
N LYS A 138 -30.08 3.98 -2.02
CA LYS A 138 -30.84 4.94 -2.83
C LYS A 138 -30.21 6.34 -2.81
N LYS A 139 -29.80 6.83 -1.63
CA LYS A 139 -29.15 8.14 -1.49
C LYS A 139 -27.83 8.19 -2.26
N LEU A 140 -27.02 7.12 -2.16
CA LEU A 140 -25.75 7.01 -2.86
C LEU A 140 -25.93 6.90 -4.38
N LYS A 141 -26.85 6.05 -4.86
CA LYS A 141 -27.19 5.96 -6.29
C LYS A 141 -27.66 7.31 -6.85
N LYS A 142 -28.55 8.02 -6.16
CA LYS A 142 -29.00 9.37 -6.55
C LYS A 142 -27.84 10.38 -6.53
N SER A 143 -26.91 10.26 -5.58
CA SER A 143 -25.74 11.14 -5.50
C SER A 143 -24.64 10.82 -6.51
N ALA A 144 -24.64 9.60 -7.07
CA ALA A 144 -23.66 9.09 -8.04
C ALA A 144 -24.17 9.14 -9.49
N GLN A 145 -25.49 9.20 -9.72
CA GLN A 145 -26.07 9.40 -11.05
C GLN A 145 -25.52 10.68 -11.69
N GLY A 146 -24.89 10.52 -12.86
CA GLY A 146 -24.33 11.63 -13.64
C GLY A 146 -22.96 12.14 -13.16
N LYS A 147 -22.39 11.59 -12.07
CA LYS A 147 -21.01 11.90 -11.68
C LYS A 147 -20.06 10.89 -12.32
N THR A 148 -19.06 11.40 -13.05
CA THR A 148 -17.86 10.62 -13.37
C THR A 148 -17.16 10.19 -12.07
N ILE A 149 -16.26 9.19 -12.15
CA ILE A 149 -15.39 8.75 -11.03
C ILE A 149 -14.98 9.98 -10.22
N ASP A 150 -15.28 9.99 -8.91
CA ASP A 150 -15.01 11.14 -8.05
C ASP A 150 -13.55 11.60 -8.29
N PRO A 151 -13.32 12.83 -8.77
CA PRO A 151 -11.98 13.30 -9.12
C PRO A 151 -11.05 13.36 -7.91
N SER A 152 -11.59 13.29 -6.68
CA SER A 152 -10.80 13.18 -5.46
C SER A 152 -10.37 11.74 -5.12
N ARG A 153 -10.87 10.73 -5.84
CA ARG A 153 -10.55 9.32 -5.56
C ARG A 153 -9.12 9.02 -6.01
N GLY A 154 -8.36 8.39 -5.11
CA GLY A 154 -6.91 8.23 -5.25
C GLY A 154 -6.10 9.36 -4.63
N ILE A 155 -6.72 10.48 -4.22
CA ILE A 155 -6.05 11.51 -3.43
C ILE A 155 -6.11 11.13 -1.95
N LEU A 156 -4.96 10.85 -1.37
CA LEU A 156 -4.79 10.55 0.05
C LEU A 156 -4.31 11.81 0.78
N LYS A 157 -5.06 12.23 1.80
CA LYS A 157 -4.69 13.34 2.70
C LYS A 157 -4.81 12.86 4.14
N LEU A 158 -3.78 12.19 4.62
CA LEU A 158 -3.71 11.65 5.98
C LEU A 158 -2.85 12.58 6.85
N LYS A 159 -3.42 13.03 7.96
CA LYS A 159 -2.72 13.84 8.95
C LYS A 159 -2.62 13.07 10.26
N ASN A 160 -1.42 12.99 10.81
CA ASN A 160 -1.10 12.34 12.07
C ASN A 160 -1.66 10.90 12.15
N GLN A 161 -1.58 10.20 11.01
CA GLN A 161 -2.15 8.87 10.83
C GLN A 161 -1.49 7.90 11.80
N ARG A 162 -2.32 7.13 12.51
CA ARG A 162 -1.82 6.06 13.37
C ARG A 162 -1.41 4.86 12.50
N PRO A 163 -0.27 4.22 12.83
CA PRO A 163 0.11 2.99 12.15
C PRO A 163 -0.91 1.89 12.49
N LYS A 164 -1.16 1.02 11.52
CA LYS A 164 -1.94 -0.21 11.74
C LYS A 164 -1.07 -1.29 12.38
N TYR A 165 0.20 -1.35 11.98
CA TYR A 165 1.15 -2.34 12.43
C TYR A 165 2.31 -1.69 13.16
N GLN A 166 2.76 -2.35 14.22
CA GLN A 166 3.96 -1.97 14.94
C GLN A 166 5.15 -2.70 14.33
N ILE A 167 6.31 -2.04 14.31
CA ILE A 167 7.54 -2.64 13.79
C ILE A 167 8.34 -3.23 14.95
N THR A 168 8.93 -4.40 14.74
CA THR A 168 9.89 -5.04 15.65
C THR A 168 11.17 -5.38 14.87
N HIS A 169 12.27 -5.57 15.59
CA HIS A 169 13.54 -6.00 15.00
C HIS A 169 13.78 -7.49 15.34
N PRO A 170 14.32 -8.32 14.42
CA PRO A 170 14.66 -9.72 14.72
C PRO A 170 15.59 -9.90 15.93
N THR A 171 16.47 -8.94 16.20
CA THR A 171 17.37 -8.93 17.38
C THR A 171 16.67 -8.55 18.68
N GLY A 172 15.40 -8.14 18.63
CA GLY A 172 14.63 -7.63 19.76
C GLY A 172 15.02 -6.22 20.23
N LYS A 173 16.06 -5.61 19.64
CA LYS A 173 16.53 -4.25 19.94
C LYS A 173 16.34 -3.35 18.72
N LEU A 174 15.28 -2.55 18.75
CA LEU A 174 14.89 -1.67 17.66
C LEU A 174 15.41 -0.24 17.87
N ALA A 175 15.51 0.22 19.12
CA ALA A 175 16.03 1.57 19.42
C ALA A 175 17.52 1.74 19.02
N GLN A 176 18.23 0.63 18.81
CA GLN A 176 19.64 0.63 18.41
C GLN A 176 19.85 0.64 16.90
N THR A 177 18.80 0.40 16.12
CA THR A 177 18.83 0.41 14.66
C THR A 177 19.18 1.83 14.17
N PRO A 178 19.98 1.98 13.09
CA PRO A 178 20.24 3.29 12.49
C PRO A 178 18.96 3.89 11.90
N GLU A 179 19.09 5.09 11.33
CA GLU A 179 17.97 5.89 10.82
C GLU A 179 16.96 5.08 10.01
N VAL A 180 15.67 5.33 10.27
CA VAL A 180 14.54 4.74 9.57
C VAL A 180 14.03 5.75 8.55
N ARG A 181 13.61 5.28 7.38
CA ARG A 181 12.89 6.09 6.39
C ARG A 181 11.53 5.47 6.09
N LEU A 182 10.54 6.30 5.76
CA LEU A 182 9.24 5.83 5.28
C LEU A 182 9.23 5.84 3.76
N ARG A 183 8.57 4.85 3.16
CA ARG A 183 8.35 4.79 1.72
C ARG A 183 6.91 4.44 1.40
N LEU A 184 6.34 5.16 0.45
CA LEU A 184 5.02 4.86 -0.10
C LEU A 184 5.16 3.87 -1.25
N HIS A 185 4.33 2.84 -1.22
CA HIS A 185 4.20 1.85 -2.27
C HIS A 185 2.75 1.74 -2.71
N TYR A 186 2.57 1.30 -3.95
CA TYR A 186 1.26 0.95 -4.46
C TYR A 186 1.33 -0.30 -5.34
N ASN A 187 0.19 -0.97 -5.45
CA ASN A 187 -0.07 -2.04 -6.40
C ASN A 187 -1.44 -1.82 -7.03
N VAL A 188 -1.48 -1.73 -8.36
CA VAL A 188 -2.69 -1.61 -9.15
C VAL A 188 -3.13 -3.01 -9.56
N GLN A 189 -4.32 -3.40 -9.11
CA GLN A 189 -4.99 -4.59 -9.59
C GLN A 189 -5.98 -4.22 -10.70
N PRO A 190 -5.75 -4.68 -11.95
CA PRO A 190 -6.72 -4.52 -13.01
C PRO A 190 -7.89 -5.51 -12.87
N TRP A 191 -8.98 -5.24 -13.58
CA TRP A 191 -10.05 -6.19 -13.80
C TRP A 191 -9.56 -7.37 -14.65
N VAL A 192 -8.77 -7.07 -15.69
CA VAL A 192 -8.17 -8.05 -16.59
C VAL A 192 -6.74 -7.62 -16.89
N GLY A 193 -5.77 -8.50 -16.64
CA GLY A 193 -4.36 -8.25 -16.93
C GLY A 193 -3.43 -8.51 -15.74
N VAL A 194 -2.19 -8.04 -15.86
CA VAL A 194 -1.13 -8.24 -14.87
C VAL A 194 -1.15 -7.14 -13.81
N LEU A 195 -0.84 -7.49 -12.56
CA LEU A 195 -0.69 -6.51 -11.49
C LEU A 195 0.48 -5.56 -11.78
N ALA A 196 0.26 -4.26 -11.60
CA ALA A 196 1.28 -3.24 -11.80
C ALA A 196 1.74 -2.65 -10.47
N TRP A 197 3.05 -2.61 -10.25
CA TRP A 197 3.66 -2.19 -9.00
C TRP A 197 4.30 -0.80 -9.11
N ASN A 198 4.80 -0.31 -7.99
CA ASN A 198 5.68 0.85 -7.95
C ASN A 198 6.90 0.61 -8.86
N GLN A 199 7.13 1.55 -9.77
CA GLN A 199 8.28 1.52 -10.67
C GLN A 199 9.37 2.48 -10.20
N VAL A 200 10.62 2.06 -10.41
CA VAL A 200 11.81 2.84 -10.05
C VAL A 200 12.19 3.82 -11.16
N ARG A 201 11.84 3.50 -12.40
CA ARG A 201 12.16 4.28 -13.60
C ARG A 201 10.91 4.48 -14.43
N ASP A 202 10.94 5.51 -15.26
CA ASP A 202 9.89 5.76 -16.22
C ASP A 202 9.89 4.68 -17.30
N ILE A 203 8.71 4.13 -17.57
CA ILE A 203 8.47 3.16 -18.64
C ILE A 203 7.39 3.76 -19.55
N ALA A 204 7.82 4.33 -20.67
CA ALA A 204 6.93 5.00 -21.63
C ALA A 204 5.99 6.04 -20.96
N LYS A 205 4.69 5.77 -20.92
CA LYS A 205 3.67 6.66 -20.30
C LYS A 205 3.47 6.41 -18.81
N TRP A 206 4.14 5.41 -18.25
CA TRP A 206 4.12 5.12 -16.82
C TRP A 206 5.34 5.79 -16.19
N LYS A 207 5.10 6.76 -15.31
CA LYS A 207 6.13 7.54 -14.62
C LYS A 207 6.41 7.01 -13.22
N ALA A 208 7.68 6.96 -12.84
CA ALA A 208 8.06 6.60 -11.47
C ALA A 208 7.41 7.57 -10.48
N MET A 209 7.07 7.07 -9.29
CA MET A 209 6.41 7.91 -8.29
C MET A 209 7.36 9.01 -7.81
N ASP A 210 6.97 10.26 -8.01
CA ASP A 210 7.73 11.40 -7.48
C ASP A 210 7.51 11.55 -5.96
N LYS A 211 8.59 11.82 -5.22
CA LYS A 211 8.61 12.14 -3.77
C LYS A 211 8.03 11.10 -2.80
N GLY A 212 7.92 9.83 -3.20
CA GLY A 212 7.43 8.73 -2.35
C GLY A 212 8.29 8.32 -1.15
N LEU A 213 9.37 9.04 -0.83
CA LEU A 213 10.30 8.73 0.28
C LEU A 213 10.34 9.87 1.31
N SER A 214 10.32 9.52 2.59
CA SER A 214 10.57 10.48 3.66
C SER A 214 12.06 10.72 3.87
N LYS A 215 12.39 11.84 4.52
CA LYS A 215 13.72 12.03 5.09
C LYS A 215 14.00 10.94 6.14
N PRO A 216 15.25 10.46 6.26
CA PRO A 216 15.63 9.54 7.32
C PRO A 216 15.46 10.21 8.68
N PHE A 217 15.09 9.44 9.69
CA PHE A 217 14.92 9.92 11.05
C PHE A 217 15.37 8.84 12.07
N PRO A 218 15.97 9.25 13.19
CA PRO A 218 16.36 8.30 14.23
C PRO A 218 15.14 7.84 15.03
N LEU A 219 15.19 6.59 15.50
CA LEU A 219 14.25 6.10 16.50
C LEU A 219 14.66 6.62 17.90
N PRO A 220 13.70 7.08 18.72
CA PRO A 220 14.01 7.56 20.07
C PRO A 220 14.48 6.42 20.97
N ALA A 221 15.37 6.74 21.90
CA ALA A 221 15.78 5.81 22.94
C ALA A 221 14.60 5.43 23.85
N ILE A 222 14.62 4.20 24.37
CA ILE A 222 13.59 3.73 25.30
C ILE A 222 13.69 4.52 26.59
N LYS A 223 12.57 5.14 26.98
CA LYS A 223 12.42 5.72 28.31
C LYS A 223 12.47 4.58 29.33
N VAL A 224 13.62 4.41 29.98
CA VAL A 224 13.75 3.51 31.12
C VAL A 224 12.86 4.10 32.23
N LYS A 225 11.78 3.39 32.60
CA LYS A 225 11.05 3.73 33.82
C LYS A 225 12.02 3.52 34.97
N GLU A 226 12.35 4.59 35.69
CA GLU A 226 13.10 4.50 36.94
C GLU A 226 12.41 3.48 37.86
N THR A 227 13.16 2.48 38.27
CA THR A 227 12.72 1.47 39.23
C THR A 227 12.27 2.21 40.50
N PRO A 228 11.06 1.95 41.04
CA PRO A 228 10.69 2.54 42.31
C PRO A 228 11.72 2.10 43.36
N LYS A 229 12.40 3.07 43.97
CA LYS A 229 13.34 2.82 45.07
C LYS A 229 12.64 1.91 46.07
N ALA A 230 13.23 0.74 46.32
CA ALA A 230 12.77 -0.19 47.34
C ALA A 230 12.53 0.61 48.63
N LYS A 231 11.31 0.56 49.16
CA LYS A 231 11.02 1.06 50.51
C LYS A 231 12.01 0.35 51.43
N LYS A 232 12.93 1.12 52.03
CA LYS A 232 13.76 0.63 53.13
C LYS A 232 12.81 0.18 54.25
N ALA A 233 13.19 -0.94 54.86
CA ALA A 233 12.50 -1.72 55.88
C ALA A 233 11.80 -0.89 56.96
#